data_AF-M0J9D3-F1
#
_entry.id   AF-M0J9D3-F1
#
_cell.length_a   1.000
_cell.length_b   1.000
_cell.length_c   1.000
_cell.angle_alpha   90.00
_cell.angle_beta   90.00
_cell.angle_gamma   90.00
#
_symmetry.space_group_name_H-M   'P 1'
#
loop_
_entity.id
_entity.type
_entity.pdbx_description
1 polymer ?
#
loop_
_entity_poly.entity_id
_entity_poly.type
_entity_poly.pdbx_seq_one_letter_code
_entity_poly.pdbx_strand_id
1 'polypeptide(L)' 'MVGHTVTFSDPHVLTDGDAVELAVDGYEDVGSMYILELTDGTTQSVGKQLVETISEQSK' A
#
# COMPACT_ATOMS: atom_id res chain seq x y z
N MET A 1 1.37 12.98 11.10
CA MET A 1 0.99 11.75 10.40
C MET A 1 2.12 11.45 9.44
N VAL A 2 2.76 10.30 9.59
CA VAL A 2 3.79 9.82 8.66
C VAL A 2 3.04 9.00 7.62
N GLY A 3 3.00 9.45 6.38
CA GLY A 3 2.39 8.69 5.28
C GLY A 3 3.33 7.58 4.84
N HIS A 4 2.83 6.58 4.12
CA HIS A 4 3.64 5.50 3.57
C HIS A 4 3.37 5.36 2.07
N THR A 5 4.36 4.88 1.33
CA THR A 5 4.20 4.48 -0.07
C THR A 5 4.39 2.98 -0.16
N VAL A 6 3.37 2.30 -0.65
CA VAL A 6 3.41 0.88 -1.02
C VAL A 6 3.75 0.79 -2.50
N THR A 7 4.80 0.07 -2.85
CA THR A 7 5.14 -0.26 -4.23
C THR A 7 4.76 -1.71 -4.50
N PHE A 8 3.90 -1.93 -5.48
CA PHE A 8 3.50 -3.24 -5.97
C PHE A 8 4.48 -3.75 -7.03
N SER A 9 4.61 -5.07 -7.16
CA SER A 9 5.51 -5.70 -8.14
C SER A 9 5.02 -5.53 -9.60
N ASP A 10 3.73 -5.31 -9.79
CA ASP A 10 3.05 -5.13 -11.08
C ASP A 10 1.93 -4.09 -10.93
N PRO A 11 1.40 -3.51 -12.03
CA PRO A 11 0.23 -2.63 -11.97
C PRO A 11 -0.92 -3.23 -11.17
N HIS A 12 -1.42 -2.47 -10.19
CA HIS A 12 -2.36 -2.98 -9.21
C HIS A 12 -3.73 -2.31 -9.35
N VAL A 13 -4.81 -3.03 -9.01
CA VAL A 13 -6.18 -2.48 -9.08
C VAL A 13 -6.44 -1.33 -8.10
N LEU A 14 -5.55 -1.15 -7.13
CA LEU A 14 -5.62 -0.08 -6.13
C LEU A 14 -4.89 1.19 -6.58
N THR A 15 -4.19 1.15 -7.70
CA THR A 15 -3.43 2.26 -8.27
C THR A 15 -4.06 2.71 -9.58
N ASP A 16 -3.72 3.92 -10.03
CA ASP A 16 -4.30 4.49 -11.24
C ASP A 16 -3.61 3.93 -12.51
N GLY A 17 -4.34 3.14 -13.28
CA GLY A 17 -3.89 2.62 -14.58
C GLY A 17 -2.70 1.67 -14.45
N ASP A 18 -1.57 2.04 -15.06
CA ASP A 18 -0.33 1.26 -15.03
C ASP A 18 0.59 1.61 -13.84
N ALA A 19 0.11 2.44 -12.91
CA ALA A 19 0.89 2.81 -11.73
C ALA A 19 1.09 1.60 -10.80
N VAL A 20 2.21 1.60 -10.08
CA VAL A 20 2.57 0.57 -9.11
C VAL A 20 2.75 1.12 -7.70
N GLU A 21 2.64 2.43 -7.51
CA GLU A 21 2.80 3.10 -6.22
C GLU A 21 1.46 3.55 -5.68
N LEU A 22 1.22 3.27 -4.40
CA LEU A 22 0.02 3.67 -3.67
C LEU A 22 0.40 4.39 -2.38
N ALA A 23 -0.10 5.61 -2.22
CA ALA A 23 0.00 6.34 -0.96
C ALA A 23 -1.05 5.81 0.03
N VAL A 24 -0.61 5.48 1.24
CA VAL A 24 -1.44 4.98 2.34
C VAL A 24 -1.12 5.74 3.63
N ASP A 25 -2.11 5.93 4.48
CA ASP A 25 -1.92 6.57 5.78
C ASP A 25 -1.26 5.63 6.79
N GLY A 26 -1.49 4.32 6.64
CA GLY A 26 -0.92 3.29 7.48
C GLY A 26 -1.06 1.89 6.88
N TYR A 27 -0.46 0.92 7.56
CA TYR A 27 -0.66 -0.49 7.24
C TYR A 27 -0.50 -1.39 8.48
N GLU A 28 -1.20 -2.51 8.49
CA GLU A 28 -1.05 -3.58 9.49
C GLU A 28 -0.55 -4.86 8.81
N ASP A 29 0.46 -5.50 9.41
CA ASP A 29 0.96 -6.80 8.99
C ASP A 29 0.18 -7.92 9.72
N VAL A 30 -0.61 -8.68 8.96
CA VAL A 30 -1.41 -9.80 9.49
C VAL A 30 -0.93 -11.16 8.99
N GLY A 31 0.38 -11.30 8.77
CA GLY A 31 1.03 -12.55 8.41
C GLY A 31 1.30 -12.69 6.92
N SER A 32 0.34 -13.18 6.15
CA SER A 32 0.46 -13.34 4.68
C SER A 32 -0.04 -12.13 3.88
N MET A 33 -0.69 -11.18 4.56
CA MET A 33 -1.30 -10.01 3.95
C MET A 33 -0.90 -8.73 4.71
N TYR A 34 -1.02 -7.61 4.03
CA TYR A 34 -1.09 -6.28 4.63
C TYR A 34 -2.53 -5.78 4.59
N ILE A 35 -2.98 -5.15 5.66
CA ILE A 35 -4.20 -4.33 5.68
C ILE A 35 -3.73 -2.89 5.52
N LEU A 36 -4.01 -2.28 4.38
CA LEU A 36 -3.64 -0.91 4.05
C LEU A 36 -4.75 0.05 4.48
N GLU A 37 -4.41 1.11 5.20
CA GLU A 37 -5.30 2.24 5.47
C GLU A 37 -5.11 3.28 4.36
N LEU A 38 -6.08 3.39 3.48
CA LEU A 38 -6.03 4.30 2.33
C LEU A 38 -6.28 5.75 2.76
N THR A 39 -5.83 6.71 1.95
CA THR A 39 -5.97 8.15 2.23
C THR A 39 -7.41 8.67 2.24
N ASP A 40 -8.37 7.86 1.78
CA ASP A 40 -9.80 8.13 1.87
C ASP A 40 -10.44 7.60 3.18
N GLY A 41 -9.63 7.02 4.07
CA GLY A 41 -10.05 6.43 5.34
C GLY A 41 -10.63 5.02 5.23
N THR A 42 -10.66 4.43 4.03
CA THR A 42 -11.03 3.03 3.84
C THR A 42 -9.85 2.10 4.06
N THR A 43 -10.13 0.80 4.22
CA THR A 43 -9.08 -0.22 4.35
C THR A 43 -9.16 -1.25 3.23
N GLN A 44 -8.00 -1.70 2.76
CA GLN A 44 -7.88 -2.74 1.74
C GLN A 44 -6.85 -3.78 2.13
N SER A 45 -7.20 -5.06 1.94
CA SER A 45 -6.26 -6.17 2.16
C SER A 45 -5.51 -6.52 0.89
N VAL A 46 -4.19 -6.55 0.94
CA VAL A 46 -3.34 -7.01 -0.17
C VAL A 46 -2.43 -8.14 0.29
N GLY A 47 -2.20 -9.12 -0.58
CA GLY A 47 -1.25 -10.19 -0.29
C GLY A 47 0.19 -9.68 -0.38
N LYS A 48 1.05 -10.11 0.56
CA LYS A 48 2.45 -9.65 0.60
C LYS A 48 3.23 -10.01 -0.65
N GLN A 49 2.87 -11.08 -1.34
CA GLN A 49 3.50 -11.48 -2.60
C GLN A 49 3.32 -10.47 -3.74
N LEU A 50 2.37 -9.53 -3.61
CA LEU A 50 2.14 -8.46 -4.59
C LEU A 50 2.88 -7.17 -4.24
N VAL A 51 3.42 -7.06 -3.03
CA VAL A 51 4.09 -5.87 -2.52
C VAL A 51 5.60 -6.06 -2.62
N GLU A 52 6.26 -5.18 -3.34
CA GLU A 52 7.70 -5.16 -3.48
C GLU A 52 8.37 -4.43 -2.32
N THR A 53 7.86 -3.25 -1.95
CA THR A 53 8.38 -2.49 -0.81
C THR A 53 7.30 -1.62 -0.16
N ILE A 54 7.50 -1.30 1.12
CA ILE A 54 6.75 -0.25 1.83
C ILE A 54 7.77 0.71 2.44
N SER A 55 7.66 1.98 2.09
CA SER A 55 8.59 3.04 2.51
C SER A 55 7.84 4.15 3.23
N GLU A 56 8.44 4.71 4.29
CA GLU A 56 7.91 5.91 4.95
C GLU A 56 8.05 7.12 4.03
N GLN A 57 6.98 7.89 3.85
CA GLN A 57 7.05 9.22 3.26
C GLN A 57 7.48 10.22 4.34
N SER A 58 8.76 10.57 4.29
CA SER A 58 9.26 11.74 5.01
C SER A 58 8.71 12.99 4.31
N LYS A 59 7.89 13.77 5.02
CA LYS A 59 7.32 15.03 4.53
C LYS A 59 8.38 16.12 4.35
#